data_AF-A0A963DCF7-F1
#
_entry.id   AF-A0A963DCF7-F1
#
_cell.length_a   1.000
_cell.length_b   1.000
_cell.length_c   1.000
_cell.angle_alpha   90.00
_cell.angle_beta   90.00
_cell.angle_gamma   90.00
#
_symmetry.space_group_name_H-M   'P 1'
#
loop_
_entity.id
_entity.type
_entity.pdbx_description
1 polymer ?
#
loop_
_entity_poly.entity_id
_entity_poly.type
_entity_poly.pdbx_seq_one_letter_code
_entity_poly.pdbx_strand_id
1 'polypeptide(L)'
;MSLHLSLSRHPLLRHLDSDDRDRVWQSMRARAFRDGRSWLLLPLMPMLVWAGFRVGHALGFDIAGIVGGTIAAALAYLNGVVAIALTDPSIRQQIARAGRRPGVSTRTPPGSAPRAVATKRMLGVGVGAVLLTTLVGIAAFPDYAREYRLYLTEARPRVSIAWTKISRTRDEAGLRARFPQIEFRCRSLPAGAGIGERRCDADIEAFNGIPAMFVSAYFTANRLGHLAIAVPWWSHRRMRRSLERALGPTTHGEPRQGLGTPLAGWRLPGGEMLVFNRNASWNPLLWNQIFWSRSERCGDADCGRAPG
;
A
#
# COMPACT_ATOMS: atom_id res chain seq x y z
N MET A 1 -4.71 26.00 22.09
CA MET A 1 -5.50 27.25 22.09
C MET A 1 -5.23 28.18 20.90
N SER A 2 -4.08 28.12 20.21
CA SER A 2 -3.78 29.05 19.09
C SER A 2 -4.39 28.72 17.72
N LEU A 3 -5.05 27.57 17.55
CA LEU A 3 -5.67 27.18 16.26
C LEU A 3 -7.11 27.71 16.09
N HIS A 4 -7.81 28.02 17.19
CA HIS A 4 -9.19 28.52 17.16
C HIS A 4 -9.30 29.93 16.56
N LEU A 5 -8.20 30.69 16.57
CA LEU A 5 -8.15 32.09 16.13
C LEU A 5 -7.82 32.27 14.63
N SER A 6 -7.32 31.23 13.95
CA SER A 6 -6.93 31.34 12.53
C SER A 6 -8.08 31.05 11.56
N LEU A 7 -9.02 30.18 11.94
CA LEU A 7 -10.14 29.76 11.08
C LEU A 7 -11.39 30.64 11.16
N SER A 8 -11.54 31.44 12.22
CA SER A 8 -12.64 32.42 12.36
C SER A 8 -12.57 33.58 11.35
N ARG A 9 -11.48 33.69 10.59
CA ARG A 9 -11.27 34.72 9.56
C ARG A 9 -11.52 34.21 8.13
N HIS A 10 -11.92 32.95 7.93
CA HIS A 10 -12.14 32.41 6.60
C HIS A 10 -13.43 32.99 5.97
N PRO A 11 -13.38 33.64 4.78
CA PRO A 11 -14.51 34.39 4.21
C PRO A 11 -15.79 33.57 4.02
N LEU A 12 -15.64 32.28 3.72
CA LEU A 12 -16.74 31.35 3.46
C LEU A 12 -17.48 30.85 4.72
N LEU A 13 -16.91 31.04 5.91
CA LEU A 13 -17.49 30.56 7.17
C LEU A 13 -18.04 31.69 8.05
N ARG A 14 -17.97 32.93 7.54
CA ARG A 14 -18.31 34.14 8.29
C ARG A 14 -19.82 34.31 8.55
N HIS A 15 -20.64 33.67 7.73
CA HIS A 15 -22.10 33.74 7.81
C HIS A 15 -22.75 32.60 8.61
N LEU A 16 -21.95 31.63 9.07
CA LEU A 16 -22.43 30.54 9.92
C LEU A 16 -22.35 30.96 11.39
N ASP A 17 -23.39 30.64 12.15
CA ASP A 17 -23.36 30.81 13.61
C ASP A 17 -22.37 29.83 14.28
N SER A 18 -22.19 29.94 15.59
CA SER A 18 -21.26 29.07 16.33
C SER A 18 -21.59 27.59 16.18
N ASP A 19 -22.88 27.24 16.19
CA ASP A 19 -23.35 25.87 16.28
C ASP A 19 -23.26 25.18 14.89
N ASP A 20 -23.46 25.94 13.83
CA ASP A 20 -23.29 25.47 12.46
C ASP A 20 -21.81 25.33 12.08
N ARG A 21 -20.94 26.22 12.57
CA ARG A 21 -19.48 26.04 12.42
C ARG A 21 -19.00 24.77 13.13
N ASP A 22 -19.52 24.50 14.33
CA ASP A 22 -19.19 23.29 15.07
C ASP A 22 -19.75 22.03 14.40
N ARG A 23 -20.96 22.07 13.81
CA ARG A 23 -21.51 20.97 13.02
C ARG A 23 -20.71 20.70 11.75
N VAL A 24 -20.31 21.74 11.02
CA VAL A 24 -19.42 21.62 9.86
C VAL A 24 -18.08 21.00 10.28
N TRP A 25 -17.51 21.46 11.40
CA TRP A 25 -16.27 20.93 11.95
C TRP A 25 -16.38 19.44 12.33
N GLN A 26 -17.43 19.05 13.05
CA GLN A 26 -17.67 17.65 13.42
C GLN A 26 -17.93 16.78 12.19
N SER A 27 -18.62 17.29 11.16
CA SER A 27 -18.85 16.55 9.91
C SER A 27 -17.57 16.33 9.10
N MET A 28 -16.66 17.32 9.09
CA MET A 28 -15.34 17.21 8.46
C MET A 28 -14.45 16.25 9.25
N ARG A 29 -14.50 16.31 10.59
CA ARG A 29 -13.76 15.42 11.47
C ARG A 29 -14.20 13.97 11.32
N ALA A 30 -15.51 13.73 11.24
CA ALA A 30 -16.10 12.40 11.02
C ALA A 30 -15.77 11.82 9.64
N ARG A 31 -15.72 12.66 8.58
CA ARG A 31 -15.25 12.23 7.24
C ARG A 31 -13.75 11.93 7.23
N ALA A 32 -12.93 12.81 7.82
CA ALA A 32 -11.48 12.62 7.87
C ALA A 32 -11.07 11.36 8.65
N PHE A 33 -11.80 11.01 9.72
CA PHE A 33 -11.57 9.78 10.48
C PHE A 33 -11.99 8.52 9.70
N ARG A 34 -13.05 8.61 8.90
CA ARG A 34 -13.54 7.52 8.05
C ARG A 34 -12.60 7.21 6.89
N ASP A 35 -11.90 8.23 6.39
CA ASP A 35 -11.00 8.13 5.23
C ASP A 35 -9.52 7.89 5.61
N GLY A 36 -9.20 7.70 6.90
CA GLY A 36 -7.84 7.39 7.37
C GLY A 36 -6.80 8.48 7.07
N ARG A 37 -7.21 9.74 6.87
CA ARG A 37 -6.28 10.85 6.60
C ARG A 37 -5.76 11.47 7.89
N SER A 38 -4.46 11.34 8.12
CA SER A 38 -3.73 12.00 9.21
C SER A 38 -3.68 13.52 9.00
N TRP A 39 -4.22 14.30 9.94
CA TRP A 39 -4.25 15.77 9.91
C TRP A 39 -2.87 16.46 9.93
N LEU A 40 -1.79 15.71 10.13
CA LEU A 40 -0.42 16.23 10.29
C LEU A 40 0.23 16.76 9.00
N LEU A 41 -0.31 16.47 7.81
CA LEU A 41 0.30 16.86 6.54
C LEU A 41 -0.28 18.15 5.91
N LEU A 42 -1.45 18.62 6.37
CA LEU A 42 -2.10 19.83 5.84
C LEU A 42 -1.30 21.13 6.08
N PRO A 43 -0.63 21.36 7.22
CA PRO A 43 0.19 22.57 7.39
C PRO A 43 1.57 22.47 6.70
N LEU A 44 2.01 21.29 6.28
CA LEU A 44 3.33 21.09 5.64
C LEU A 44 3.29 21.15 4.11
N MET A 45 2.12 20.94 3.50
CA MET A 45 1.93 21.03 2.05
C MET A 45 2.39 22.38 1.45
N PRO A 46 2.03 23.55 2.03
CA PRO A 46 2.51 24.84 1.52
C PRO A 46 4.03 25.00 1.61
N MET A 47 4.65 24.48 2.68
CA MET A 47 6.10 24.55 2.87
C MET A 47 6.87 23.65 1.91
N LEU A 48 6.36 22.45 1.61
CA LEU A 48 6.99 21.52 0.66
C LEU A 48 6.85 22.02 -0.79
N VAL A 49 5.72 22.63 -1.14
CA VAL A 49 5.54 23.29 -2.45
C VAL A 49 6.48 24.51 -2.58
N TRP A 50 6.61 25.31 -1.52
CA TRP A 50 7.50 26.47 -1.51
C TRP A 50 8.99 26.09 -1.56
N ALA A 51 9.39 25.03 -0.84
CA ALA A 51 10.75 24.48 -0.90
C ALA A 51 11.07 23.90 -2.28
N GLY A 52 10.11 23.20 -2.90
CA GLY A 52 10.23 22.72 -4.28
C GLY A 52 10.41 23.86 -5.29
N PHE A 53 9.68 24.97 -5.10
CA PHE A 53 9.78 26.16 -5.95
C PHE A 53 11.16 26.83 -5.88
N ARG A 54 11.73 26.97 -4.67
CA ARG A 54 13.08 27.55 -4.50
C ARG A 54 14.19 26.69 -5.09
N VAL A 55 14.09 25.37 -4.96
CA VAL A 55 15.09 24.45 -5.53
C VAL A 55 15.02 24.43 -7.06
N GLY A 56 13.81 24.48 -7.65
CA GLY A 56 13.63 24.60 -9.10
C GLY A 56 14.24 25.89 -9.67
N HIS A 57 14.00 27.02 -9.00
CA HIS A 57 14.54 28.32 -9.40
C HIS A 57 16.06 28.44 -9.24
N ALA A 58 16.65 27.82 -8.21
CA ALA A 58 18.10 27.78 -8.02
C ALA A 58 18.82 26.88 -9.04
N LEU A 59 18.09 25.98 -9.69
CA LEU A 59 18.60 25.05 -10.70
C LEU A 59 18.24 25.46 -12.15
N GLY A 60 17.64 26.64 -12.35
CA GLY A 60 17.33 27.18 -13.67
C GLY A 60 16.15 26.50 -14.39
N PHE A 61 15.28 25.80 -13.65
CA PHE A 61 14.08 25.17 -14.20
C PHE A 61 12.87 26.09 -14.02
N ASP A 62 12.33 26.60 -15.13
CA ASP A 62 11.03 27.27 -15.16
C ASP A 62 9.94 26.21 -15.31
N ILE A 63 9.25 25.86 -14.22
CA ILE A 63 8.20 24.84 -14.26
C ILE A 63 6.97 25.30 -13.47
N ALA A 64 6.11 26.05 -14.16
CA ALA A 64 4.72 26.22 -13.79
C ALA A 64 3.94 24.90 -14.06
N GLY A 65 3.64 24.16 -12.99
CA GLY A 65 2.63 23.10 -12.96
C GLY A 65 3.06 21.77 -13.57
N ILE A 66 3.33 20.77 -12.72
CA ILE A 66 3.30 19.28 -12.92
C ILE A 66 4.33 18.55 -12.02
N VAL A 67 5.30 19.27 -11.43
CA VAL A 67 6.52 18.64 -10.87
C VAL A 67 6.35 17.97 -9.50
N GLY A 68 5.38 18.39 -8.68
CA GLY A 68 5.22 17.84 -7.32
C GLY A 68 4.87 16.34 -7.31
N GLY A 69 4.01 15.90 -8.24
CA GLY A 69 3.61 14.50 -8.35
C GLY A 69 4.66 13.63 -9.05
N THR A 70 5.34 14.17 -10.06
CA THR A 70 6.35 13.44 -10.85
C THR A 70 7.63 13.21 -10.07
N ILE A 71 8.09 14.16 -9.25
CA ILE A 71 9.29 13.95 -8.42
C ILE A 71 9.01 12.92 -7.32
N ALA A 72 7.85 12.98 -6.65
CA ALA A 72 7.50 11.98 -5.64
C ALA A 72 7.34 10.57 -6.25
N ALA A 73 6.72 10.47 -7.42
CA ALA A 73 6.60 9.20 -8.15
C ALA A 73 7.96 8.70 -8.67
N ALA A 74 8.83 9.59 -9.16
CA ALA A 74 10.18 9.24 -9.62
C ALA A 74 11.07 8.79 -8.46
N LEU A 75 10.98 9.43 -7.29
CA LEU A 75 11.74 9.03 -6.10
C LEU A 75 11.21 7.72 -5.50
N ALA A 76 9.90 7.49 -5.49
CA ALA A 76 9.31 6.21 -5.10
C ALA A 76 9.71 5.07 -6.08
N TYR A 77 9.71 5.36 -7.38
CA TYR A 77 10.15 4.43 -8.42
C TYR A 77 11.65 4.11 -8.32
N LEU A 78 12.50 5.13 -8.15
CA LEU A 78 13.94 4.96 -7.98
C LEU A 78 14.28 4.17 -6.71
N ASN A 79 13.57 4.41 -5.60
CA ASN A 79 13.72 3.62 -4.38
C ASN A 79 13.32 2.15 -4.58
N GLY A 80 12.22 1.89 -5.31
CA GLY A 80 11.82 0.53 -5.67
C GLY A 80 12.84 -0.18 -6.56
N VAL A 81 13.35 0.51 -7.59
CA VAL A 81 14.34 -0.04 -8.53
C VAL A 81 15.68 -0.31 -7.84
N VAL A 82 16.14 0.59 -6.97
CA VAL A 82 17.38 0.40 -6.20
C VAL A 82 17.24 -0.75 -5.21
N ALA A 83 16.10 -0.86 -4.51
CA ALA A 83 15.85 -1.97 -3.59
C ALA A 83 15.80 -3.33 -4.32
N ILE A 84 15.21 -3.40 -5.51
CA ILE A 84 15.18 -4.61 -6.35
C ILE A 84 16.58 -4.96 -6.89
N ALA A 85 17.32 -3.98 -7.41
CA ALA A 85 18.67 -4.20 -7.93
C ALA A 85 19.67 -4.65 -6.84
N LEU A 86 19.46 -4.21 -5.59
CA LEU A 86 20.28 -4.62 -4.45
C LEU A 86 19.88 -5.98 -3.88
N THR A 87 18.69 -6.50 -4.11
CA THR A 87 18.24 -7.77 -3.52
C THR A 87 18.17 -8.92 -4.51
N ASP A 88 18.11 -8.64 -5.82
CA ASP A 88 18.07 -9.67 -6.87
C ASP A 88 19.48 -10.01 -7.40
N PRO A 89 19.99 -11.24 -7.16
CA PRO A 89 21.33 -11.65 -7.61
C PRO A 89 21.48 -11.70 -9.14
N SER A 90 20.39 -11.83 -9.90
CA SER A 90 20.44 -11.87 -11.38
C SER A 90 20.77 -10.51 -11.99
N ILE A 91 20.29 -9.42 -11.39
CA ILE A 91 20.54 -8.04 -11.84
C ILE A 91 21.98 -7.64 -11.56
N ARG A 92 22.53 -8.02 -10.40
CA ARG A 92 23.95 -7.79 -10.08
C ARG A 92 24.89 -8.45 -11.10
N GLN A 93 24.57 -9.67 -11.55
CA GLN A 93 25.36 -10.35 -12.59
C GLN A 93 25.28 -9.63 -13.95
N GLN A 94 24.12 -9.08 -14.33
CA GLN A 94 23.98 -8.34 -15.60
C GLN A 94 24.77 -7.03 -15.58
N ILE A 95 24.75 -6.28 -14.47
CA ILE A 95 25.55 -5.05 -14.31
C ILE A 95 27.05 -5.37 -14.36
N ALA A 96 27.48 -6.45 -13.69
CA ALA A 96 28.88 -6.88 -13.71
C ALA A 96 29.36 -7.32 -15.10
N ARG A 97 28.47 -7.88 -15.94
CA ARG A 97 28.78 -8.23 -17.34
C ARG A 97 28.82 -7.01 -18.25
N ALA A 98 27.91 -6.05 -18.05
CA ALA A 98 27.88 -4.81 -18.84
C ALA A 98 29.15 -3.95 -18.64
N GLY A 99 29.78 -4.04 -17.46
CA GLY A 99 31.05 -3.35 -17.17
C GLY A 99 32.28 -3.93 -17.87
N ARG A 100 32.20 -5.12 -18.49
CA ARG A 100 33.31 -5.75 -19.22
C ARG A 100 33.03 -5.71 -20.73
N ARG A 101 33.17 -4.54 -21.35
CA ARG A 101 33.34 -4.47 -22.81
C ARG A 101 34.84 -4.48 -23.15
N PRO A 102 35.39 -5.57 -23.68
CA PRO A 102 36.75 -5.58 -24.21
C PRO A 102 36.81 -4.80 -25.53
N GLY A 103 37.74 -3.86 -25.67
CA GLY A 103 38.27 -3.48 -26.99
C GLY A 103 37.95 -2.09 -27.57
N VAL A 104 37.54 -1.08 -26.80
CA VAL A 104 37.49 0.30 -27.33
C VAL A 104 38.77 1.06 -26.92
N SER A 105 39.76 1.05 -27.81
CA SER A 105 40.97 1.87 -27.69
C SER A 105 40.64 3.33 -28.05
N THR A 106 40.26 4.14 -27.06
CA THR A 106 40.11 5.59 -27.23
C THR A 106 41.48 6.25 -27.24
N ARG A 107 41.94 6.66 -28.44
CA ARG A 107 43.11 7.52 -28.62
C ARG A 107 42.70 8.94 -28.18
N THR A 108 43.07 9.32 -26.96
CA THR A 108 42.77 10.65 -26.40
C THR A 108 43.68 11.72 -27.05
N PRO A 109 43.13 12.84 -27.54
CA PRO A 109 43.94 13.94 -28.05
C PRO A 109 44.79 14.57 -26.93
N PRO A 110 46.08 14.85 -27.16
CA PRO A 110 46.91 15.59 -26.21
C PRO A 110 46.40 17.03 -26.12
N GLY A 111 45.93 17.45 -24.94
CA GLY A 111 45.62 18.86 -24.65
C GLY A 111 44.34 19.15 -23.87
N SER A 112 43.43 18.18 -23.69
CA SER A 112 42.23 18.41 -22.88
C SER A 112 42.48 18.10 -21.40
N ALA A 113 42.73 19.15 -20.60
CA ALA A 113 42.80 19.03 -19.15
C ALA A 113 41.48 18.45 -18.58
N PRO A 114 41.53 17.41 -17.73
CA PRO A 114 40.33 16.81 -17.17
C PRO A 114 39.69 17.78 -16.17
N ARG A 115 38.54 18.36 -16.51
CA ARG A 115 37.64 19.04 -15.55
C ARG A 115 36.98 18.02 -14.63
N ALA A 116 37.78 17.39 -13.78
CA ALA A 116 37.37 16.37 -12.81
C ALA A 116 37.11 16.99 -11.43
N VAL A 117 36.15 17.93 -11.29
CA VAL A 117 35.81 18.50 -9.97
C VAL A 117 34.30 18.61 -9.69
N ALA A 118 33.41 18.46 -10.68
CA ALA A 118 31.98 18.74 -10.46
C ALA A 118 31.10 17.53 -10.07
N THR A 119 31.62 16.31 -9.96
CA THR A 119 30.77 15.11 -9.82
C THR A 119 30.41 14.74 -8.38
N LYS A 120 31.19 15.18 -7.37
CA LYS A 120 30.95 14.77 -5.96
C LYS A 120 29.78 15.48 -5.28
N ARG A 121 29.43 16.71 -5.70
CA ARG A 121 28.34 17.48 -5.05
C ARG A 121 26.94 17.02 -5.44
N MET A 122 26.73 16.52 -6.67
CA MET A 122 25.42 16.06 -7.10
C MET A 122 24.99 14.72 -6.46
N LEU A 123 25.95 13.85 -6.11
CA LEU A 123 25.63 12.55 -5.50
C LEU A 123 25.10 12.70 -4.07
N GLY A 124 25.62 13.65 -3.29
CA GLY A 124 25.20 13.88 -1.89
C GLY A 124 23.77 14.40 -1.76
N VAL A 125 23.35 15.30 -2.67
CA VAL A 125 21.99 15.87 -2.65
C VAL A 125 20.94 14.80 -3.00
N GLY A 126 21.23 13.94 -3.97
CA GLY A 126 20.32 12.85 -4.38
C GLY A 126 20.05 11.86 -3.25
N VAL A 127 21.11 11.41 -2.54
CA VAL A 127 20.97 10.46 -1.42
C VAL A 127 20.19 11.08 -0.26
N GLY A 128 20.48 12.35 0.09
CA GLY A 128 19.76 13.06 1.15
C GLY A 128 18.26 13.17 0.88
N ALA A 129 17.86 13.52 -0.34
CA ALA A 129 16.45 13.62 -0.73
C ALA A 129 15.73 12.25 -0.68
N VAL A 130 16.40 11.18 -1.10
CA VAL A 130 15.88 9.82 -1.05
C VAL A 130 15.66 9.35 0.41
N LEU A 131 16.62 9.59 1.29
CA LEU A 131 16.49 9.24 2.70
C LEU A 131 15.36 10.03 3.37
N LEU A 132 15.30 11.35 3.12
CA LEU A 132 14.25 12.20 3.69
C LEU A 132 12.85 11.76 3.24
N THR A 133 12.67 11.49 1.94
CA THR A 133 11.37 11.02 1.42
C THR A 133 10.98 9.66 2.00
N THR A 134 11.95 8.76 2.18
CA THR A 134 11.72 7.47 2.84
C THR A 134 11.29 7.64 4.29
N LEU A 135 11.97 8.50 5.06
CA LEU A 135 11.64 8.78 6.46
C LEU A 135 10.25 9.41 6.61
N VAL A 136 9.90 10.36 5.74
CA VAL A 136 8.55 10.95 5.70
C VAL A 136 7.50 9.88 5.40
N GLY A 137 7.77 8.96 4.48
CA GLY A 137 6.88 7.83 4.19
C GLY A 137 6.65 6.94 5.42
N ILE A 138 7.71 6.58 6.13
CA ILE A 138 7.62 5.78 7.37
C ILE A 138 6.80 6.52 8.44
N ALA A 139 7.05 7.82 8.63
CA ALA A 139 6.33 8.64 9.60
C ALA A 139 4.84 8.83 9.25
N ALA A 140 4.50 8.87 7.96
CA ALA A 140 3.11 9.01 7.50
C ALA A 140 2.29 7.71 7.66
N PHE A 141 2.95 6.55 7.72
CA PHE A 141 2.32 5.22 7.78
C PHE A 141 2.95 4.35 8.88
N PRO A 142 2.90 4.77 10.16
CA PRO A 142 3.62 4.11 11.25
C PRO A 142 3.16 2.66 11.48
N ASP A 143 1.86 2.39 11.34
CA ASP A 143 1.31 1.04 11.49
C ASP A 143 1.83 0.09 10.40
N TYR A 144 1.93 0.58 9.15
CA TYR A 144 2.46 -0.19 8.04
C TYR A 144 3.94 -0.49 8.22
N ALA A 145 4.73 0.52 8.60
CA ALA A 145 6.15 0.36 8.87
C ALA A 145 6.39 -0.60 10.05
N ARG A 146 5.58 -0.50 11.10
CA ARG A 146 5.62 -1.43 12.24
C ARG A 146 5.38 -2.86 11.78
N GLU A 147 4.34 -3.10 10.97
CA GLU A 147 4.03 -4.45 10.49
C GLU A 147 5.17 -5.03 9.64
N TYR A 148 5.74 -4.25 8.73
CA TYR A 148 6.90 -4.69 7.95
C TYR A 148 8.11 -5.01 8.82
N ARG A 149 8.37 -4.20 9.86
CA ARG A 149 9.44 -4.50 10.82
C ARG A 149 9.18 -5.84 11.49
N LEU A 150 8.00 -6.04 12.07
CA LEU A 150 7.64 -7.28 12.75
C LEU A 150 7.75 -8.48 11.78
N TYR A 151 7.27 -8.35 10.54
CA TYR A 151 7.37 -9.39 9.52
C TYR A 151 8.81 -9.80 9.21
N LEU A 152 9.74 -8.84 9.17
CA LEU A 152 11.14 -9.09 8.83
C LEU A 152 11.98 -9.56 10.02
N THR A 153 11.53 -9.31 11.25
CA THR A 153 12.33 -9.60 12.47
C THR A 153 11.80 -10.76 13.30
N GLU A 154 10.53 -11.15 13.15
CA GLU A 154 9.91 -12.19 13.99
C GLU A 154 9.70 -13.48 13.21
N ALA A 155 9.94 -14.62 13.88
CA ALA A 155 9.57 -15.92 13.34
C ALA A 155 8.04 -16.06 13.33
N ARG A 156 7.46 -16.46 12.20
CA ARG A 156 6.02 -16.58 12.02
C ARG A 156 5.66 -17.92 11.36
N PRO A 157 4.48 -18.50 11.66
CA PRO A 157 4.07 -19.76 11.06
C PRO A 157 3.71 -19.59 9.57
N ARG A 158 3.83 -20.68 8.81
CA ARG A 158 3.36 -20.77 7.43
C ARG A 158 1.95 -21.36 7.39
N VAL A 159 1.12 -20.84 6.49
CA VAL A 159 -0.28 -21.26 6.31
C VAL A 159 -0.47 -21.82 4.91
N SER A 160 -1.18 -22.94 4.83
CA SER A 160 -1.58 -23.52 3.54
C SER A 160 -3.05 -23.94 3.58
N ILE A 161 -3.84 -23.39 2.67
CA ILE A 161 -5.24 -23.73 2.48
C ILE A 161 -5.65 -23.48 1.04
N ALA A 162 -6.31 -24.48 0.45
CA ALA A 162 -6.96 -24.31 -0.83
C ALA A 162 -8.17 -23.37 -0.67
N TRP A 163 -8.31 -22.39 -1.56
CA TRP A 163 -9.41 -21.41 -1.51
C TRP A 163 -10.79 -22.07 -1.52
N THR A 164 -10.94 -23.20 -2.22
CA THR A 164 -12.16 -24.01 -2.28
C THR A 164 -12.45 -24.81 -1.00
N LYS A 165 -11.53 -24.82 -0.03
CA LYS A 165 -11.68 -25.48 1.28
C LYS A 165 -11.94 -24.49 2.42
N ILE A 166 -12.02 -23.19 2.11
CA ILE A 166 -12.53 -22.19 3.04
C ILE A 166 -14.05 -22.33 3.06
N SER A 167 -14.59 -22.69 4.21
CA SER A 167 -16.03 -22.91 4.38
C SER A 167 -16.64 -21.81 5.23
N ARG A 168 -17.82 -21.35 4.84
CA ARG A 168 -18.68 -20.42 5.60
C ARG A 168 -19.22 -21.04 6.88
N THR A 169 -19.31 -22.37 6.93
CA THR A 169 -19.79 -23.07 8.12
C THR A 169 -18.75 -23.12 9.23
N ARG A 170 -17.52 -22.68 8.97
CA ARG A 170 -16.44 -22.67 9.96
C ARG A 170 -16.65 -21.55 10.97
N ASP A 171 -16.61 -21.91 12.24
CA ASP A 171 -16.59 -20.99 13.37
C ASP A 171 -15.15 -20.75 13.87
N GLU A 172 -15.01 -20.01 14.97
CA GLU A 172 -13.71 -19.69 15.56
C GLU A 172 -12.95 -20.96 16.01
N ALA A 173 -13.66 -21.92 16.62
CA ALA A 173 -13.09 -23.19 17.06
C ALA A 173 -12.59 -24.03 15.88
N GLY A 174 -13.39 -24.15 14.82
CA GLY A 174 -13.01 -24.83 13.59
C GLY A 174 -11.85 -24.17 12.86
N LEU A 175 -11.71 -22.83 12.96
CA LEU A 175 -10.54 -22.12 12.42
C LEU A 175 -9.26 -22.47 13.19
N ARG A 176 -9.31 -22.46 14.53
CA ARG A 176 -8.17 -22.85 15.37
C ARG A 176 -7.78 -24.32 15.18
N ALA A 177 -8.77 -25.22 15.15
CA ALA A 177 -8.53 -26.64 14.93
C ALA A 177 -7.87 -26.92 13.57
N ARG A 178 -8.18 -26.11 12.55
CA ARG A 178 -7.56 -26.24 11.22
C ARG A 178 -6.10 -25.79 11.18
N PHE A 179 -5.72 -24.86 12.05
CA PHE A 179 -4.38 -24.27 12.09
C PHE A 179 -3.83 -24.25 13.52
N PRO A 180 -3.55 -25.43 14.11
CA PRO A 180 -3.17 -25.54 15.52
C PRO A 180 -1.84 -24.85 15.84
N GLN A 181 -0.98 -24.63 14.85
CA GLN A 181 0.28 -23.91 14.98
C GLN A 181 0.15 -22.37 14.97
N ILE A 182 -1.06 -21.85 14.79
CA ILE A 182 -1.32 -20.42 14.67
C ILE A 182 -2.09 -19.94 15.90
N GLU A 183 -1.53 -18.95 16.60
CA GLU A 183 -2.24 -18.25 17.65
C GLU A 183 -3.13 -17.16 17.06
N PHE A 184 -4.45 -17.37 17.09
CA PHE A 184 -5.43 -16.36 16.67
C PHE A 184 -5.83 -15.45 17.84
N ARG A 185 -5.50 -14.16 17.71
CA ARG A 185 -5.89 -13.09 18.65
C ARG A 185 -7.26 -12.56 18.26
N CYS A 186 -8.29 -12.97 18.99
CA CYS A 186 -9.69 -12.65 18.69
C CYS A 186 -10.23 -11.51 19.56
N ARG A 187 -10.96 -10.59 18.94
CA ARG A 187 -11.61 -9.44 19.60
C ARG A 187 -12.98 -9.17 19.00
N SER A 188 -13.91 -8.69 19.82
CA SER A 188 -15.19 -8.18 19.34
C SER A 188 -14.98 -6.88 18.58
N LEU A 189 -15.75 -6.67 17.52
CA LEU A 189 -15.80 -5.43 16.76
C LEU A 189 -16.99 -4.58 17.24
N PRO A 190 -16.90 -3.23 17.15
CA PRO A 190 -18.05 -2.37 17.42
C PRO A 190 -19.26 -2.74 16.54
N ALA A 191 -20.46 -2.67 17.10
CA ALA A 191 -21.69 -2.85 16.35
C ALA A 191 -21.74 -1.88 15.15
N GLY A 192 -22.19 -2.36 13.99
CA GLY A 192 -22.27 -1.55 12.77
C GLY A 192 -20.96 -1.41 11.98
N ALA A 193 -19.85 -2.07 12.36
CA ALA A 193 -18.60 -2.07 11.59
C ALA A 193 -18.73 -2.63 10.16
N GLY A 194 -19.86 -3.25 9.81
CA GLY A 194 -20.19 -3.68 8.45
C GLY A 194 -19.47 -4.93 7.96
N ILE A 195 -18.40 -5.39 8.62
CA ILE A 195 -17.60 -6.55 8.19
C ILE A 195 -17.77 -7.78 9.10
N GLY A 196 -18.23 -7.61 10.34
CA GLY A 196 -18.49 -8.71 11.26
C GLY A 196 -18.66 -8.22 12.71
N GLU A 197 -18.94 -9.16 13.61
CA GLU A 197 -19.07 -8.95 15.06
C GLU A 197 -17.78 -9.31 15.79
N ARG A 198 -16.97 -10.20 15.23
CA ARG A 198 -15.68 -10.62 15.78
C ARG A 198 -14.61 -10.63 14.70
N ARG A 199 -13.38 -10.27 15.08
CA ARG A 199 -12.18 -10.39 14.24
C ARG A 199 -11.13 -11.21 14.98
N CYS A 200 -10.57 -12.19 14.29
CA CYS A 200 -9.42 -12.97 14.74
C CYS A 200 -8.24 -12.69 13.81
N ASP A 201 -7.15 -12.19 14.38
CA ASP A 201 -5.94 -11.83 13.63
C ASP A 201 -4.79 -12.78 14.00
N ALA A 202 -3.98 -13.17 13.03
CA ALA A 202 -2.76 -13.94 13.25
C ALA A 202 -1.65 -13.50 12.30
N ASP A 203 -0.43 -13.41 12.83
CA ASP A 203 0.76 -13.08 12.08
C ASP A 203 1.29 -14.35 11.38
N ILE A 204 1.64 -14.24 10.11
CA ILE A 204 2.07 -15.38 9.29
C ILE A 204 3.33 -15.00 8.50
N GLU A 205 4.13 -16.00 8.10
CA GLU A 205 5.31 -15.79 7.25
C GLU A 205 4.93 -15.87 5.76
N ALA A 206 4.05 -16.82 5.45
CA ALA A 206 3.65 -17.14 4.09
C ALA A 206 2.25 -17.76 4.06
N PHE A 207 1.57 -17.55 2.94
CA PHE A 207 0.31 -18.18 2.59
C PHE A 207 0.45 -18.93 1.26
N ASN A 208 0.21 -20.25 1.27
CA ASN A 208 0.41 -21.13 0.11
C ASN A 208 1.81 -20.98 -0.52
N GLY A 209 2.84 -20.83 0.31
CA GLY A 209 4.24 -20.67 -0.12
C GLY A 209 4.62 -19.28 -0.64
N ILE A 210 3.70 -18.31 -0.63
CA ILE A 210 3.95 -16.93 -1.02
C ILE A 210 4.06 -16.06 0.25
N PRO A 211 5.05 -15.16 0.36
CA PRO A 211 5.14 -14.23 1.48
C PRO A 211 3.80 -13.53 1.76
N ALA A 212 3.39 -13.53 3.02
CA ALA A 212 2.18 -12.90 3.52
C ALA A 212 2.45 -12.48 4.97
N MET A 213 1.91 -11.35 5.42
CA MET A 213 2.29 -10.77 6.71
C MET A 213 1.35 -11.18 7.83
N PHE A 214 0.05 -11.13 7.59
CA PHE A 214 -0.96 -11.54 8.55
C PHE A 214 -2.23 -12.01 7.83
N VAL A 215 -3.05 -12.74 8.56
CA VAL A 215 -4.40 -13.15 8.18
C VAL A 215 -5.41 -12.65 9.20
N SER A 216 -6.53 -12.14 8.71
CA SER A 216 -7.66 -11.66 9.52
C SER A 216 -8.93 -12.41 9.13
N ALA A 217 -9.53 -13.11 10.07
CA ALA A 217 -10.82 -13.77 9.90
C ALA A 217 -11.92 -12.96 10.59
N TYR A 218 -13.02 -12.72 9.88
CA TYR A 218 -14.15 -11.94 10.37
C TYR A 218 -15.39 -12.84 10.48
N PHE A 219 -16.04 -12.80 11.63
CA PHE A 219 -17.18 -13.65 11.94
C PHE A 219 -18.46 -12.85 12.10
N THR A 220 -19.59 -13.40 11.64
CA THR A 220 -20.95 -12.89 11.84
C THR A 220 -21.80 -14.05 12.33
N ALA A 221 -22.55 -13.88 13.42
CA ALA A 221 -23.33 -14.97 14.03
C ALA A 221 -22.48 -16.24 14.24
N ASN A 222 -21.26 -16.07 14.78
CA ASN A 222 -20.27 -17.13 15.02
C ASN A 222 -19.84 -17.94 13.77
N ARG A 223 -20.03 -17.41 12.55
CA ARG A 223 -19.62 -18.08 11.31
C ARG A 223 -18.69 -17.19 10.49
N LEU A 224 -17.73 -17.81 9.81
CA LEU A 224 -16.74 -17.12 8.98
C LEU A 224 -17.45 -16.39 7.83
N GLY A 225 -17.45 -15.07 7.89
CA GLY A 225 -18.01 -14.20 6.86
C GLY A 225 -16.96 -13.73 5.85
N HIS A 226 -15.77 -13.37 6.34
CA HIS A 226 -14.66 -12.89 5.51
C HIS A 226 -13.32 -13.41 5.98
N LEU A 227 -12.38 -13.52 5.05
CA LEU A 227 -10.97 -13.80 5.33
C LEU A 227 -10.14 -12.83 4.51
N ALA A 228 -9.24 -12.11 5.19
CA ALA A 228 -8.34 -11.16 4.55
C ALA A 228 -6.89 -11.57 4.78
N ILE A 229 -6.05 -11.49 3.75
CA ILE A 229 -4.63 -11.85 3.82
C ILE A 229 -3.82 -10.67 3.30
N ALA A 230 -2.95 -10.13 4.16
CA ALA A 230 -2.04 -9.05 3.77
C ALA A 230 -0.80 -9.62 3.08
N VAL A 231 -0.54 -9.14 1.86
CA VAL A 231 0.55 -9.58 1.00
C VAL A 231 1.53 -8.42 0.82
N PRO A 232 2.80 -8.57 1.21
CA PRO A 232 3.77 -7.49 1.10
C PRO A 232 3.92 -7.06 -0.36
N TRP A 233 4.23 -5.78 -0.56
CA TRP A 233 4.23 -5.15 -1.88
C TRP A 233 5.05 -5.92 -2.92
N TRP A 234 6.26 -6.36 -2.56
CA TRP A 234 7.17 -7.08 -3.46
C TRP A 234 6.66 -8.47 -3.88
N SER A 235 5.68 -9.03 -3.17
CA SER A 235 5.13 -10.36 -3.46
C SER A 235 3.85 -10.32 -4.30
N HIS A 236 3.36 -9.12 -4.65
CA HIS A 236 2.13 -8.92 -5.42
C HIS A 236 2.09 -9.77 -6.70
N ARG A 237 3.10 -9.63 -7.57
CA ARG A 237 3.15 -10.33 -8.87
C ARG A 237 3.20 -11.84 -8.71
N ARG A 238 3.84 -12.34 -7.65
CA ARG A 238 3.93 -13.78 -7.36
C ARG A 238 2.59 -14.30 -6.83
N MET A 239 1.95 -13.57 -5.94
CA MET A 239 0.62 -13.91 -5.43
C MET A 239 -0.42 -13.94 -6.55
N ARG A 240 -0.48 -12.90 -7.38
CA ARG A 240 -1.40 -12.83 -8.52
C ARG A 240 -1.26 -14.04 -9.45
N ARG A 241 -0.03 -14.37 -9.87
CA ARG A 241 0.24 -15.56 -10.68
C ARG A 241 -0.12 -16.86 -9.96
N SER A 242 -0.01 -16.90 -8.64
CA SER A 242 -0.44 -18.06 -7.85
C SER A 242 -1.96 -18.22 -7.86
N LEU A 243 -2.70 -17.12 -7.72
CA LEU A 243 -4.17 -17.11 -7.80
C LEU A 243 -4.65 -17.50 -9.20
N GLU A 244 -4.07 -16.90 -10.24
CA GLU A 244 -4.42 -17.22 -11.64
C GLU A 244 -4.15 -18.69 -12.00
N ARG A 245 -3.06 -19.29 -11.47
CA ARG A 245 -2.80 -20.72 -11.65
C ARG A 245 -3.78 -21.62 -10.89
N ALA A 246 -4.20 -21.21 -9.70
CA ALA A 246 -5.06 -22.02 -8.84
C ALA A 246 -6.55 -21.91 -9.20
N LEU A 247 -6.98 -20.75 -9.72
CA LEU A 247 -8.40 -20.41 -9.92
C LEU A 247 -8.74 -20.10 -11.39
N GLY A 248 -7.75 -20.11 -12.28
CA GLY A 248 -7.91 -19.68 -13.67
C GLY A 248 -7.85 -18.15 -13.83
N PRO A 249 -8.11 -17.64 -15.06
CA PRO A 249 -8.18 -16.20 -15.30
C PRO A 249 -9.28 -15.56 -14.44
N THR A 250 -9.14 -14.27 -14.15
CA THR A 250 -10.13 -13.52 -13.37
C THR A 250 -11.49 -13.56 -14.08
N THR A 251 -12.54 -14.01 -13.40
CA THR A 251 -13.90 -14.09 -13.96
C THR A 251 -14.65 -12.78 -13.85
N HIS A 252 -14.26 -11.95 -12.87
CA HIS A 252 -14.81 -10.62 -12.64
C HIS A 252 -13.65 -9.64 -12.51
N GLY A 253 -13.73 -8.52 -13.20
CA GLY A 253 -12.75 -7.46 -13.05
C GLY A 253 -13.44 -6.14 -13.25
N GLU A 254 -13.87 -5.49 -12.17
CA GLU A 254 -14.70 -4.29 -12.33
C GLU A 254 -14.93 -3.52 -11.02
N PRO A 255 -15.64 -2.38 -11.11
CA PRO A 255 -15.13 -1.02 -11.18
C PRO A 255 -14.63 -0.53 -9.82
N ARG A 256 -13.77 0.50 -9.81
CA ARG A 256 -13.18 1.14 -8.62
C ARG A 256 -14.14 1.20 -7.41
N GLN A 257 -14.01 0.28 -6.45
CA GLN A 257 -14.68 0.43 -5.16
C GLN A 257 -13.89 1.41 -4.31
N GLY A 258 -14.20 2.72 -4.41
CA GLY A 258 -13.86 3.81 -3.46
C GLY A 258 -12.38 4.13 -3.19
N LEU A 259 -11.49 3.14 -3.22
CA LEU A 259 -10.07 3.18 -2.85
C LEU A 259 -9.16 3.35 -4.08
N GLY A 260 -9.74 3.56 -5.27
CA GLY A 260 -9.04 3.93 -6.49
C GLY A 260 -8.20 2.83 -7.15
N THR A 261 -7.99 1.68 -6.49
CA THR A 261 -7.22 0.56 -7.05
C THR A 261 -8.14 -0.44 -7.75
N PRO A 262 -7.89 -0.80 -9.02
CA PRO A 262 -8.64 -1.86 -9.69
C PRO A 262 -8.47 -3.20 -8.96
N LEU A 263 -9.54 -3.98 -8.87
CA LEU A 263 -9.54 -5.31 -8.26
C LEU A 263 -9.64 -6.40 -9.33
N ALA A 264 -9.03 -7.55 -9.04
CA ALA A 264 -9.13 -8.79 -9.78
C ALA A 264 -9.98 -9.76 -8.94
N GLY A 265 -11.06 -10.31 -9.51
CA GLY A 265 -12.02 -11.14 -8.82
C GLY A 265 -12.17 -12.54 -9.43
N TRP A 266 -12.46 -13.51 -8.56
CA TRP A 266 -12.79 -14.89 -8.90
C TRP A 266 -14.03 -15.31 -8.13
N ARG A 267 -14.96 -15.97 -8.83
CA ARG A 267 -16.10 -16.66 -8.20
C ARG A 267 -15.69 -18.11 -7.93
N LEU A 268 -15.84 -18.55 -6.68
CA LEU A 268 -15.55 -19.91 -6.27
C LEU A 268 -16.77 -20.83 -6.50
N PRO A 269 -16.59 -22.16 -6.58
CA PRO A 269 -17.70 -23.09 -6.85
C PRO A 269 -18.85 -23.04 -5.84
N GLY A 270 -18.58 -22.67 -4.58
CA GLY A 270 -19.62 -22.49 -3.56
C GLY A 270 -20.36 -21.14 -3.66
N GLY A 271 -20.04 -20.33 -4.66
CA GLY A 271 -20.59 -18.99 -4.88
C GLY A 271 -19.84 -17.87 -4.15
N GLU A 272 -18.83 -18.20 -3.34
CA GLU A 272 -17.99 -17.20 -2.66
C GLU A 272 -17.23 -16.33 -3.66
N MET A 273 -16.81 -15.16 -3.19
CA MET A 273 -16.00 -14.24 -3.96
C MET A 273 -14.62 -14.12 -3.35
N LEU A 274 -13.59 -14.18 -4.19
CA LEU A 274 -12.22 -13.84 -3.84
C LEU A 274 -11.80 -12.64 -4.68
N VAL A 275 -11.31 -11.58 -4.04
CA VAL A 275 -10.78 -10.39 -4.71
C VAL A 275 -9.34 -10.11 -4.29
N PHE A 276 -8.57 -9.53 -5.20
CA PHE A 276 -7.17 -9.14 -4.98
C PHE A 276 -6.88 -7.82 -5.69
N ASN A 277 -5.96 -7.01 -5.18
CA ASN A 277 -5.51 -5.81 -5.90
C ASN A 277 -4.97 -6.21 -7.29
N ARG A 278 -5.56 -5.69 -8.38
CA ARG A 278 -5.11 -6.01 -9.74
C ARG A 278 -3.70 -5.51 -10.00
N ASN A 279 -3.43 -4.30 -9.49
CA ASN A 279 -2.14 -3.62 -9.57
C ASN A 279 -1.57 -3.45 -8.16
N ALA A 280 -0.25 -3.59 -8.03
CA ALA A 280 0.43 -3.23 -6.80
C ALA A 280 0.25 -1.72 -6.53
N SER A 281 0.16 -1.34 -5.25
CA SER A 281 0.28 0.07 -4.86
C SER A 281 1.59 0.67 -5.37
N TRP A 282 1.62 1.97 -5.65
CA TRP A 282 2.88 2.66 -5.95
C TRP A 282 3.72 2.90 -4.68
N ASN A 283 3.07 2.88 -3.50
CA ASN A 283 3.73 3.01 -2.21
C ASN A 283 4.08 1.61 -1.68
N PRO A 284 5.37 1.25 -1.52
CA PRO A 284 5.79 -0.07 -1.05
C PRO A 284 5.38 -0.36 0.41
N LEU A 285 5.08 0.68 1.19
CA LEU A 285 4.54 0.51 2.55
C LEU A 285 3.08 0.08 2.54
N LEU A 286 2.34 0.27 1.46
CA LEU A 286 0.98 -0.24 1.35
C LEU A 286 1.03 -1.69 0.84
N TRP A 287 0.62 -2.61 1.70
CA TRP A 287 0.45 -4.00 1.30
C TRP A 287 -0.76 -4.18 0.38
N ASN A 288 -0.76 -5.31 -0.32
CA ASN A 288 -1.89 -5.76 -1.09
C ASN A 288 -2.74 -6.69 -0.22
N GLN A 289 -3.99 -6.89 -0.57
CA GLN A 289 -4.88 -7.72 0.21
C GLN A 289 -5.60 -8.71 -0.68
N ILE A 290 -5.58 -9.98 -0.29
CA ILE A 290 -6.55 -10.96 -0.77
C ILE A 290 -7.73 -10.91 0.17
N PHE A 291 -8.93 -10.82 -0.38
CA PHE A 291 -10.15 -10.76 0.40
C PHE A 291 -11.13 -11.82 -0.11
N TRP A 292 -11.45 -12.78 0.73
CA TRP A 292 -12.47 -13.79 0.50
C TRP A 292 -13.72 -13.39 1.28
N SER A 293 -14.89 -13.49 0.65
CA SER A 293 -16.20 -13.18 1.23
C SER A 293 -17.21 -14.25 0.90
N ARG A 294 -18.09 -14.55 1.86
CA ARG A 294 -19.31 -15.33 1.61
C ARG A 294 -20.23 -14.64 0.58
N SER A 295 -20.97 -15.43 -0.20
CA SER A 295 -21.82 -14.95 -1.29
C SER A 295 -23.10 -14.22 -0.84
N GLU A 296 -23.56 -14.46 0.39
CA GLU A 296 -24.87 -13.93 0.87
C GLU A 296 -24.95 -12.41 0.90
N ARG A 297 -23.82 -11.70 0.99
CA ARG A 297 -23.80 -10.23 0.96
C ARG A 297 -23.83 -9.63 -0.43
N CYS A 298 -23.76 -10.46 -1.46
CA CYS A 298 -23.82 -9.99 -2.83
C CYS A 298 -25.23 -9.69 -3.32
N GLY A 299 -26.27 -10.14 -2.59
CA GLY A 299 -27.63 -10.15 -3.11
C GLY A 299 -27.74 -10.99 -4.41
N ASP A 300 -28.96 -11.26 -4.85
CA ASP A 300 -29.19 -11.87 -6.16
C ASP A 300 -28.84 -10.90 -7.32
N ALA A 301 -28.58 -9.63 -7.01
CA ALA A 301 -28.10 -8.62 -7.94
C ALA A 301 -26.58 -8.73 -8.14
N ASP A 302 -26.17 -9.61 -9.06
CA ASP A 302 -24.96 -9.51 -9.89
C ASP A 302 -23.72 -8.88 -9.21
N CYS A 303 -23.16 -9.59 -8.22
CA CYS A 303 -21.83 -9.27 -7.70
C CYS A 303 -20.77 -9.40 -8.80
N GLY A 304 -20.48 -8.30 -9.49
CA GLY A 304 -19.42 -8.22 -10.48
C GLY A 304 -19.84 -8.46 -11.93
N ARG A 305 -21.14 -8.30 -12.26
CA ARG A 305 -21.52 -8.01 -13.65
C ARG A 305 -21.50 -6.50 -13.83
N ALA A 306 -20.79 -6.02 -14.85
CA ALA A 306 -20.95 -4.65 -15.31
C ALA A 306 -22.43 -4.44 -15.59
N PRO A 307 -23.03 -3.30 -15.25
CA PRO A 307 -24.23 -2.90 -15.97
C PRO A 307 -23.87 -2.93 -17.46
N GLY A 308 -24.50 -3.86 -18.19
CA GLY A 308 -24.34 -4.00 -19.65
C GLY A 308 -24.86 -2.79 -20.39
#